data_AF-A0AAP3CW04-F1
#
_entry.id   AF-A0AAP3CW04-F1
#
_cell.length_a   1.000
_cell.length_b   1.000
_cell.length_c   1.000
_cell.angle_alpha   90.00
_cell.angle_beta   90.00
_cell.angle_gamma   90.00
#
_symmetry.space_group_name_H-M   'P 1'
#
loop_
_entity.id
_entity.type
_entity.pdbx_description
1 polymer ?
#
loop_
_entity_poly.entity_id
_entity_poly.type
_entity_poly.pdbx_seq_one_letter_code
_entity_poly.pdbx_strand_id
1 'polypeptide(L)'
;MTIKVSHPKLAYVCSGLHSAKKNNINSIDWNYPMDIVTINHEPNAPSSFKEATVINLYSFFKGPEPQKHKIEHQVEEEGLTHVQEQDKPIFRYYRDGRYIKYQRFTAVGALAVADYFNDNRQRFKREEYDANGYVHSLMYMDLETNKPKQHLFLRADGTCYMTKWYKHDGATEKIIIFDEKDSIESVLYSENELSQYFLSRLINETDYLLLTSEMKIYSMLKLLSAKYSTAYLGFIETNDILDNPEGEINYLDAFVVPSLTRYNDTVERTGPRSNIYYVSEEPFARKRFVDKLIDQVPFNNKLKEMNVELLTAEWQSKSDLYLSAKAEFKGEVPAYSLGRNKMYWKLKNKMSGTECTFSALVNREVDLTFTVSGTLRIHSALDDLSTIELYLCSEWDNSFFAANVRVNDKKEIPLTEQNISGWRITLEEENNHLLIHTAEGFRRKLINRLFVKKNQ
;
A
#
# COMPACT_ATOMS: atom_id res chain seq x y z
N MET A 1 -20.34 22.55 14.56
CA MET A 1 -18.90 22.45 14.88
C MET A 1 -18.23 21.93 13.62
N THR A 2 -17.45 22.75 12.92
CA THR A 2 -16.80 22.33 11.66
C THR A 2 -15.58 21.51 12.04
N ILE A 3 -15.64 20.18 11.88
CA ILE A 3 -14.50 19.29 12.13
C ILE A 3 -13.48 19.59 11.03
N LYS A 4 -12.30 20.09 11.42
CA LYS A 4 -11.20 20.37 10.49
C LYS A 4 -10.54 19.04 10.13
N VAL A 5 -10.53 18.69 8.85
CA VAL A 5 -9.86 17.48 8.35
C VAL A 5 -8.35 17.77 8.29
N SER A 6 -7.55 16.93 8.96
CA SER A 6 -6.09 16.93 8.86
C SER A 6 -5.70 16.25 7.55
N HIS A 7 -4.76 16.85 6.81
CA HIS A 7 -4.23 16.25 5.58
C HIS A 7 -2.86 15.66 5.87
N PRO A 8 -2.61 14.39 5.48
CA PRO A 8 -1.32 13.76 5.72
C PRO A 8 -0.21 14.39 4.86
N LYS A 9 1.04 14.25 5.31
CA LYS A 9 2.21 14.48 4.44
C LYS A 9 2.34 13.35 3.44
N LEU A 10 2.97 13.62 2.30
CA LEU A 10 3.24 12.60 1.29
C LEU A 10 4.67 12.08 1.45
N ALA A 11 4.82 10.76 1.49
CA ALA A 11 6.13 10.14 1.47
C ALA A 11 6.17 8.95 0.52
N TYR A 12 7.17 8.90 -0.34
CA TYR A 12 7.46 7.77 -1.20
C TYR A 12 8.54 6.88 -0.57
N VAL A 13 8.18 5.66 -0.20
CA VAL A 13 9.06 4.68 0.47
C VAL A 13 9.64 3.72 -0.55
N CYS A 14 10.97 3.65 -0.63
CA CYS A 14 11.67 2.76 -1.54
C CYS A 14 12.94 2.17 -0.92
N SER A 15 13.51 1.16 -1.57
CA SER A 15 14.71 0.49 -1.06
C SER A 15 15.93 1.43 -1.09
N GLY A 16 16.12 2.16 -2.19
CA GLY A 16 17.15 3.18 -2.33
C GLY A 16 16.77 4.26 -3.34
N LEU A 17 17.60 5.30 -3.46
CA LEU A 17 17.31 6.45 -4.34
C LEU A 17 17.30 6.09 -5.83
N HIS A 18 18.01 5.03 -6.21
CA HIS A 18 17.97 4.50 -7.57
C HIS A 18 16.57 3.99 -7.96
N SER A 19 15.82 3.39 -7.03
CA SER A 19 14.44 2.94 -7.25
C SER A 19 13.50 4.12 -7.47
N ALA A 20 13.61 5.18 -6.66
CA ALA A 20 12.86 6.41 -6.86
C ALA A 20 13.14 7.04 -8.24
N LYS A 21 14.41 7.06 -8.68
CA LYS A 21 14.78 7.54 -10.03
C LYS A 21 14.20 6.68 -11.14
N LYS A 22 14.30 5.34 -11.01
CA LYS A 22 13.76 4.39 -12.00
C LYS A 22 12.27 4.61 -12.22
N ASN A 23 11.54 4.93 -11.16
CA ASN A 23 10.10 5.16 -11.20
C ASN A 23 9.73 6.62 -11.46
N ASN A 24 10.69 7.47 -11.89
CA ASN A 24 10.45 8.87 -12.25
C ASN A 24 9.81 9.70 -11.13
N ILE A 25 10.02 9.31 -9.87
CA ILE A 25 9.44 9.98 -8.70
C ILE A 25 9.96 11.43 -8.58
N ASN A 26 11.17 11.70 -9.08
CA ASN A 26 11.80 13.03 -9.10
C ASN A 26 11.39 13.93 -10.27
N SER A 27 10.87 13.37 -11.36
CA SER A 27 10.47 14.14 -12.55
C SER A 27 8.97 14.39 -12.57
N ILE A 28 8.22 13.73 -11.69
CA ILE A 28 6.83 14.09 -11.42
C ILE A 28 6.84 15.41 -10.64
N ASP A 29 6.33 16.47 -11.27
CA ASP A 29 5.91 17.67 -10.56
C ASP A 29 4.70 17.32 -9.70
N TRP A 30 4.96 16.91 -8.46
CA TRP A 30 3.92 16.57 -7.50
C TRP A 30 3.12 17.80 -7.07
N ASN A 31 3.67 19.02 -7.28
CA ASN A 31 3.12 20.30 -6.80
C ASN A 31 2.67 20.24 -5.32
N TYR A 32 3.23 19.30 -4.57
CA TYR A 32 3.03 19.02 -3.15
C TYR A 32 4.36 18.50 -2.61
N PRO A 33 4.85 18.99 -1.46
CA PRO A 33 6.09 18.49 -0.87
C PRO A 33 5.98 16.99 -0.60
N MET A 34 6.87 16.22 -1.22
CA MET A 34 6.94 14.78 -1.01
C MET A 34 8.31 14.39 -0.48
N ASP A 35 8.32 13.69 0.63
CA ASP A 35 9.54 13.13 1.21
C ASP A 35 9.87 11.79 0.52
N ILE A 36 11.15 11.50 0.34
CA ILE A 36 11.62 10.22 -0.19
C ILE A 36 12.28 9.47 0.95
N VAL A 37 11.67 8.34 1.32
CA VAL A 37 12.11 7.51 2.44
C VAL A 37 12.87 6.31 1.90
N THR A 38 14.13 6.14 2.32
CA THR A 38 15.00 5.05 1.85
C THR A 38 15.52 4.18 2.97
N ILE A 39 15.67 2.88 2.70
CA ILE A 39 15.98 1.87 3.73
C ILE A 39 17.42 1.37 3.60
N ASN A 40 17.99 1.34 2.39
CA ASN A 40 19.36 0.89 2.16
C ASN A 40 20.39 1.95 2.61
N HIS A 41 21.58 1.49 3.00
CA HIS A 41 22.68 2.38 3.37
C HIS A 41 23.26 3.05 2.12
N GLU A 42 23.03 4.36 1.97
CA GLU A 42 23.49 5.15 0.82
C GLU A 42 24.21 6.44 1.30
N PRO A 43 25.38 6.31 1.97
CA PRO A 43 26.03 7.42 2.69
C PRO A 43 26.51 8.56 1.79
N ASN A 44 26.75 8.27 0.51
CA ASN A 44 27.26 9.21 -0.48
C ASN A 44 26.30 9.42 -1.65
N ALA A 45 25.02 9.02 -1.53
CA ALA A 45 24.11 9.25 -2.63
C ALA A 45 23.86 10.75 -2.79
N PRO A 46 24.24 11.36 -3.93
CA PRO A 46 23.98 12.77 -4.14
C PRO A 46 22.47 12.97 -4.11
N SER A 47 21.99 13.89 -3.29
CA SER A 47 20.60 14.35 -3.32
C SER A 47 20.37 15.11 -4.63
N SER A 48 20.24 14.38 -5.73
CA SER A 48 19.85 14.92 -7.04
C SER A 48 18.41 15.42 -7.05
N PHE A 49 17.70 15.29 -5.92
CA PHE A 49 16.34 15.75 -5.69
C PHE A 49 16.43 17.17 -5.13
N LYS A 50 16.30 18.18 -5.99
CA LYS A 50 16.44 19.59 -5.60
C LYS A 50 15.29 20.11 -4.72
N GLU A 51 14.16 19.40 -4.69
CA GLU A 51 12.91 19.87 -4.04
C GLU A 51 12.28 18.85 -3.07
N ALA A 52 12.82 17.63 -2.97
CA ALA A 52 12.31 16.58 -2.08
C ALA A 52 13.27 16.33 -0.91
N THR A 53 12.74 16.26 0.31
CA THR A 53 13.51 15.82 1.48
C THR A 53 13.82 14.34 1.34
N VAL A 54 15.07 13.94 1.50
CA VAL A 54 15.43 12.52 1.57
C VAL A 54 15.61 12.11 3.02
N ILE A 55 14.77 11.19 3.49
CA ILE A 55 14.84 10.60 4.82
C ILE A 55 15.39 9.18 4.68
N ASN A 56 16.70 9.01 4.92
CA ASN A 56 17.32 7.69 4.90
C ASN A 56 17.33 7.09 6.32
N LEU A 57 17.06 5.79 6.42
CA LEU A 57 17.08 5.02 7.68
C LEU A 57 18.36 5.27 8.49
N TYR A 58 19.53 5.24 7.86
CA TYR A 58 20.81 5.38 8.55
C TYR A 58 21.04 6.82 9.00
N SER A 59 20.66 7.80 8.17
CA SER A 59 20.73 9.22 8.53
C SER A 59 19.74 9.57 9.66
N PHE A 60 18.57 8.94 9.70
CA PHE A 60 17.57 9.13 10.75
C PHE A 60 18.13 8.76 12.13
N PHE A 61 18.75 7.57 12.27
CA PHE A 61 19.36 7.16 13.54
C PHE A 61 20.69 7.86 13.83
N LYS A 62 21.38 8.36 12.80
CA LYS A 62 22.59 9.16 12.99
C LYS A 62 22.28 10.46 13.74
N GLY A 63 21.12 11.05 13.47
CA GLY A 63 20.69 12.31 14.05
C GLY A 63 21.36 13.53 13.40
N PRO A 64 21.07 14.75 13.89
CA PRO A 64 21.69 15.96 13.40
C PRO A 64 23.19 15.98 13.72
N GLU A 65 24.00 16.42 12.77
CA GLU A 65 25.45 16.55 12.94
C GLU A 65 25.89 18.02 12.85
N PRO A 66 26.91 18.43 13.63
CA PRO A 66 27.53 19.74 13.46
C PRO A 66 28.21 19.86 12.10
N GLN A 67 28.37 21.10 11.63
CA GLN A 67 29.08 21.37 10.38
C GLN A 67 30.53 20.89 10.49
N LYS A 68 30.96 20.11 9.48
CA LYS A 68 32.30 19.50 9.42
C LYS A 68 33.28 20.39 8.68
N HIS A 69 34.51 20.47 9.18
CA HIS A 69 35.65 20.95 8.39
C HIS A 69 36.20 19.78 7.57
N LYS A 70 36.53 20.01 6.30
CA LYS A 70 37.08 18.95 5.45
C LYS A 70 38.46 18.52 5.96
N ILE A 71 38.65 17.21 6.14
CA ILE A 71 39.94 16.59 6.46
C ILE A 71 40.59 16.12 5.16
N GLU A 72 41.80 16.61 4.90
CA GLU A 72 42.64 16.13 3.82
C GLU A 72 43.57 15.04 4.35
N HIS A 73 43.46 13.84 3.77
CA HIS A 73 44.33 12.71 4.09
C HIS A 73 45.51 12.69 3.14
N GLN A 74 46.72 12.71 3.69
CA GLN A 74 47.96 12.60 2.91
C GLN A 74 48.23 11.14 2.54
N VAL A 75 48.96 10.94 1.44
CA VAL A 75 49.44 9.61 1.03
C VAL A 75 50.64 9.21 1.87
N GLU A 76 51.54 10.14 2.18
CA GLU A 76 52.67 9.87 3.05
C GLU A 76 52.21 9.68 4.51
N GLU A 77 52.50 8.52 5.08
CA GLU A 77 52.26 8.21 6.49
C GLU A 77 53.59 7.93 7.19
N GLU A 78 53.76 8.51 8.38
CA GLU A 78 55.01 8.42 9.13
C GLU A 78 55.37 6.95 9.46
N GLY A 79 56.61 6.57 9.13
CA GLY A 79 57.12 5.22 9.35
C GLY A 79 56.52 4.14 8.43
N LEU A 80 55.91 4.53 7.30
CA LEU A 80 55.39 3.62 6.28
C LEU A 80 55.98 3.92 4.89
N THR A 81 56.35 2.85 4.18
CA THR A 81 56.70 2.92 2.76
C THR A 81 55.49 2.49 1.94
N HIS A 82 55.18 3.17 0.84
CA HIS A 82 54.01 2.84 0.03
C HIS A 82 54.35 2.53 -1.44
N VAL A 83 53.46 1.79 -2.08
CA VAL A 83 53.45 1.54 -3.54
C VAL A 83 52.08 1.89 -4.09
N GLN A 84 52.05 2.71 -5.14
CA GLN A 84 50.83 3.02 -5.88
C GLN A 84 50.53 1.94 -6.92
N GLU A 85 49.26 1.53 -7.06
CA GLU A 85 48.83 0.66 -8.15
C GLU A 85 48.77 1.46 -9.46
N GLN A 86 49.27 0.88 -10.55
CA GLN A 86 49.44 1.56 -11.84
C GLN A 86 48.15 2.27 -12.28
N ASP A 87 48.25 3.58 -12.50
CA ASP A 87 47.18 4.48 -12.96
C ASP A 87 45.89 4.45 -12.11
N LYS A 88 45.98 4.01 -10.85
CA LYS A 88 44.84 4.01 -9.92
C LYS A 88 45.17 4.79 -8.65
N PRO A 89 44.20 5.49 -8.05
CA PRO A 89 44.36 6.18 -6.76
C PRO A 89 44.32 5.18 -5.60
N ILE A 90 45.16 4.15 -5.66
CA ILE A 90 45.21 3.02 -4.74
C ILE A 90 46.65 2.87 -4.24
N PHE A 91 46.82 2.82 -2.93
CA PHE A 91 48.13 2.76 -2.27
C PHE A 91 48.19 1.58 -1.31
N ARG A 92 49.32 0.88 -1.32
CA ARG A 92 49.63 -0.24 -0.43
C ARG A 92 50.81 0.12 0.45
N TYR A 93 50.64 0.01 1.75
CA TYR A 93 51.60 0.46 2.75
C TYR A 93 52.29 -0.71 3.43
N TYR A 94 53.57 -0.52 3.68
CA TYR A 94 54.47 -1.50 4.25
C TYR A 94 55.24 -0.91 5.43
N ARG A 95 55.46 -1.74 6.44
CA ARG A 95 56.36 -1.46 7.57
C ARG A 95 57.31 -2.63 7.71
N ASP A 96 58.61 -2.38 7.68
CA ASP A 96 59.65 -3.41 7.77
C ASP A 96 59.43 -4.59 6.78
N GLY A 97 58.99 -4.25 5.55
CA GLY A 97 58.69 -5.22 4.50
C GLY A 97 57.33 -5.94 4.63
N ARG A 98 56.57 -5.72 5.71
CA ARG A 98 55.24 -6.33 5.93
C ARG A 98 54.13 -5.45 5.38
N TYR A 99 53.18 -6.04 4.67
CA TYR A 99 52.00 -5.34 4.17
C TYR A 99 50.95 -5.14 5.27
N ILE A 100 50.74 -3.90 5.71
CA ILE A 100 49.89 -3.62 6.88
C ILE A 100 48.63 -2.83 6.55
N LYS A 101 48.60 -2.09 5.44
CA LYS A 101 47.50 -1.17 5.14
C LYS A 101 47.30 -0.97 3.64
N TYR A 102 46.05 -0.81 3.26
CA TYR A 102 45.59 -0.44 1.93
C TYR A 102 44.81 0.85 2.04
N GLN A 103 44.99 1.80 1.12
CA GLN A 103 44.09 2.93 0.98
C GLN A 103 43.65 3.08 -0.47
N ARG A 104 42.41 3.51 -0.62
CA ARG A 104 41.84 3.91 -1.90
C ARG A 104 41.29 5.32 -1.78
N PHE A 105 41.77 6.19 -2.65
CA PHE A 105 41.26 7.53 -2.84
C PHE A 105 40.26 7.56 -3.99
N THR A 106 39.36 8.52 -3.95
CA THR A 106 38.46 8.85 -5.06
C THR A 106 39.24 9.52 -6.20
N ALA A 107 38.62 9.65 -7.38
CA ALA A 107 39.23 10.37 -8.51
C ALA A 107 39.53 11.85 -8.19
N VAL A 108 38.85 12.42 -7.18
CA VAL A 108 39.06 13.81 -6.72
C VAL A 108 40.02 13.91 -5.53
N GLY A 109 40.73 12.81 -5.20
CA GLY A 109 41.78 12.81 -4.17
C GLY A 109 41.29 12.70 -2.72
N ALA A 110 39.99 12.50 -2.47
CA ALA A 110 39.49 12.23 -1.12
C ALA A 110 39.68 10.76 -0.74
N LEU A 111 40.17 10.45 0.46
CA LEU A 111 40.26 9.07 0.96
C LEU A 111 38.85 8.48 1.06
N ALA A 112 38.66 7.29 0.49
CA ALA A 112 37.37 6.60 0.49
C ALA A 112 37.36 5.38 1.41
N VAL A 113 38.46 4.61 1.41
CA VAL A 113 38.56 3.35 2.14
C VAL A 113 39.98 3.15 2.64
N ALA A 114 40.13 2.65 3.88
CA ALA A 114 41.37 2.10 4.40
C ALA A 114 41.16 0.68 4.95
N ASP A 115 41.91 -0.30 4.46
CA ASP A 115 41.91 -1.67 5.02
C ASP A 115 43.21 -1.91 5.79
N TYR A 116 43.11 -2.59 6.93
CA TYR A 116 44.24 -2.93 7.79
C TYR A 116 44.41 -4.45 7.86
N PHE A 117 45.67 -4.89 7.80
CA PHE A 117 46.07 -6.30 7.71
C PHE A 117 46.93 -6.70 8.91
N ASN A 118 46.73 -7.92 9.39
CA ASN A 118 47.58 -8.50 10.42
C ASN A 118 48.87 -9.09 9.81
N ASP A 119 49.75 -9.62 10.64
CA ASP A 119 51.02 -10.23 10.20
C ASP A 119 50.84 -11.41 9.21
N ASN A 120 49.69 -12.10 9.26
CA ASN A 120 49.33 -13.19 8.34
C ASN A 120 48.65 -12.68 7.05
N ARG A 121 48.66 -11.37 6.80
CA ARG A 121 48.02 -10.71 5.65
C ARG A 121 46.49 -10.90 5.61
N GLN A 122 45.87 -11.20 6.73
CA GLN A 122 44.42 -11.24 6.86
C GLN A 122 43.93 -9.84 7.19
N ARG A 123 42.95 -9.34 6.42
CA ARG A 123 42.31 -8.06 6.73
C ARG A 123 41.51 -8.24 8.02
N PHE A 124 41.74 -7.40 9.00
CA PHE A 124 41.02 -7.45 10.29
C PHE A 124 40.13 -6.23 10.52
N LYS A 125 40.38 -5.13 9.81
CA LYS A 125 39.65 -3.86 9.95
C LYS A 125 39.52 -3.16 8.60
N ARG A 126 38.37 -2.52 8.36
CA ARG A 126 38.14 -1.59 7.26
C ARG A 126 37.49 -0.32 7.79
N GLU A 127 37.99 0.82 7.35
CA GLU A 127 37.40 2.14 7.57
C GLU A 127 36.91 2.70 6.23
N GLU A 128 35.71 3.25 6.22
CA GLU A 128 35.14 3.98 5.08
C GLU A 128 34.90 5.44 5.48
N TYR A 129 35.25 6.33 4.55
CA TYR A 129 35.32 7.76 4.79
C TYR A 129 34.25 8.50 3.99
N ASP A 130 33.65 9.51 4.62
CA ASP A 130 32.68 10.39 3.99
C ASP A 130 33.37 11.44 3.10
N ALA A 131 32.58 12.22 2.35
CA ALA A 131 33.12 13.25 1.46
C ALA A 131 33.93 14.36 2.18
N ASN A 132 33.78 14.48 3.51
CA ASN A 132 34.54 15.41 4.34
C ASN A 132 35.79 14.76 4.96
N GLY A 133 36.05 13.48 4.71
CA GLY A 133 37.22 12.76 5.22
C GLY A 133 37.06 12.18 6.62
N TYR A 134 35.85 12.12 7.17
CA TYR A 134 35.60 11.47 8.47
C TYR A 134 35.21 10.01 8.28
N VAL A 135 35.64 9.13 9.20
CA VAL A 135 35.19 7.74 9.21
C VAL A 135 33.71 7.71 9.58
N HIS A 136 32.86 7.25 8.66
CA HIS A 136 31.42 7.08 8.91
C HIS A 136 31.03 5.61 9.11
N SER A 137 31.92 4.69 8.77
CA SER A 137 31.67 3.25 8.74
C SER A 137 32.97 2.52 9.08
N LEU A 138 32.92 1.65 10.08
CA LEU A 138 34.03 0.87 10.60
C LEU A 138 33.65 -0.61 10.67
N MET A 139 34.36 -1.46 9.96
CA MET A 139 34.09 -2.90 9.89
C MET A 139 35.24 -3.69 10.51
N TYR A 140 34.93 -4.61 11.43
CA TYR A 140 35.84 -5.65 11.89
C TYR A 140 35.56 -6.93 11.13
N MET A 141 36.61 -7.50 10.58
CA MET A 141 36.53 -8.60 9.62
C MET A 141 36.76 -9.93 10.31
N ASP A 142 36.03 -10.94 9.88
CA ASP A 142 36.33 -12.32 10.17
C ASP A 142 37.62 -12.74 9.43
N LEU A 143 38.59 -13.29 10.15
CA LEU A 143 39.94 -13.54 9.62
C LEU A 143 39.98 -14.71 8.63
N GLU A 144 38.99 -15.62 8.67
CA GLU A 144 38.93 -16.79 7.80
C GLU A 144 38.20 -16.47 6.50
N THR A 145 37.02 -15.86 6.61
CA THR A 145 36.15 -15.59 5.47
C THR A 145 36.39 -14.23 4.83
N ASN A 146 37.09 -13.33 5.52
CA ASN A 146 37.28 -11.94 5.12
C ASN A 146 35.96 -11.18 4.91
N LYS A 147 34.88 -11.63 5.54
CA LYS A 147 33.57 -10.97 5.61
C LYS A 147 33.45 -10.13 6.89
N PRO A 148 32.64 -9.06 6.91
CA PRO A 148 32.39 -8.31 8.13
C PRO A 148 31.80 -9.23 9.22
N LYS A 149 32.39 -9.22 10.41
CA LYS A 149 31.84 -9.84 11.63
C LYS A 149 31.09 -8.83 12.48
N GLN A 150 31.58 -7.59 12.49
CA GLN A 150 30.98 -6.46 13.18
C GLN A 150 31.11 -5.21 12.31
N HIS A 151 30.06 -4.39 12.24
CA HIS A 151 30.02 -3.16 11.48
C HIS A 151 29.42 -2.04 12.32
N LEU A 152 30.22 -1.01 12.57
CA LEU A 152 29.86 0.18 13.34
C LEU A 152 29.59 1.33 12.37
N PHE A 153 28.47 1.99 12.57
CA PHE A 153 28.09 3.21 11.87
C PHE A 153 28.30 4.39 12.82
N LEU A 154 29.06 5.39 12.36
CA LEU A 154 29.62 6.42 13.22
C LEU A 154 29.06 7.80 12.90
N ARG A 155 28.92 8.61 13.95
CA ARG A 155 28.69 10.06 13.89
C ARG A 155 30.01 10.80 13.62
N ALA A 156 29.91 12.09 13.35
CA ALA A 156 30.99 13.01 13.03
C ALA A 156 32.10 13.05 14.09
N ASP A 157 31.70 12.94 15.36
CA ASP A 157 32.58 12.93 16.52
C ASP A 157 33.21 11.56 16.80
N GLY A 158 32.89 10.55 15.99
CA GLY A 158 33.36 9.17 16.13
C GLY A 158 32.52 8.30 17.06
N THR A 159 31.46 8.84 17.68
CA THR A 159 30.51 8.02 18.47
C THR A 159 29.71 7.09 17.57
N CYS A 160 29.33 5.93 18.10
CA CYS A 160 28.63 4.89 17.35
C CYS A 160 27.12 5.06 17.54
N TYR A 161 26.36 5.26 16.46
CA TYR A 161 24.89 5.32 16.54
C TYR A 161 24.22 3.98 16.22
N MET A 162 24.92 3.09 15.51
CA MET A 162 24.41 1.77 15.20
C MET A 162 25.55 0.76 15.05
N THR A 163 25.37 -0.44 15.60
CA THR A 163 26.29 -1.57 15.40
C THR A 163 25.53 -2.77 14.85
N LYS A 164 26.05 -3.40 13.81
CA LYS A 164 25.56 -4.67 13.25
C LYS A 164 26.58 -5.78 13.49
N TRP A 165 26.10 -6.93 13.92
CA TRP A 165 26.85 -8.16 14.09
C TRP A 165 26.37 -9.15 13.04
N TYR A 166 27.30 -9.91 12.47
CA TYR A 166 27.00 -10.87 11.43
C TYR A 166 27.43 -12.27 11.85
N LYS A 167 26.60 -13.24 11.50
CA LYS A 167 26.93 -14.66 11.55
C LYS A 167 27.96 -14.99 10.46
N HIS A 168 28.57 -16.17 10.56
CA HIS A 168 29.56 -16.65 9.59
C HIS A 168 29.02 -16.74 8.14
N ASP A 169 27.72 -17.00 7.97
CA ASP A 169 27.06 -17.01 6.66
C ASP A 169 26.87 -15.60 6.05
N GLY A 170 26.99 -14.55 6.87
CA GLY A 170 26.78 -13.15 6.51
C GLY A 170 25.39 -12.62 6.88
N ALA A 171 24.52 -13.45 7.46
CA ALA A 171 23.23 -13.00 7.97
C ALA A 171 23.42 -12.12 9.21
N THR A 172 22.55 -11.12 9.37
CA THR A 172 22.50 -10.31 10.57
C THR A 172 22.23 -11.19 11.79
N GLU A 173 23.11 -11.10 12.78
CA GLU A 173 22.96 -11.73 14.08
C GLU A 173 22.23 -10.81 15.06
N LYS A 174 22.67 -9.55 15.10
CA LYS A 174 22.21 -8.55 16.06
C LYS A 174 22.48 -7.15 15.53
N ILE A 175 21.56 -6.23 15.78
CA ILE A 175 21.69 -4.80 15.52
C ILE A 175 21.44 -4.09 16.84
N ILE A 176 22.30 -3.14 17.20
CA ILE A 176 22.15 -2.29 18.38
C ILE A 176 22.10 -0.86 17.91
N ILE A 177 21.08 -0.12 18.35
CA ILE A 177 20.89 1.31 18.08
C ILE A 177 21.19 2.07 19.37
N PHE A 178 21.93 3.16 19.24
CA PHE A 178 22.34 4.01 20.36
C PHE A 178 21.73 5.40 20.22
N ASP A 179 21.27 5.95 21.34
CA ASP A 179 20.80 7.34 21.39
C ASP A 179 21.97 8.35 21.35
N GLU A 180 21.67 9.64 21.48
CA GLU A 180 22.67 10.72 21.51
C GLU A 180 23.53 10.72 22.77
N LYS A 181 23.18 9.93 23.79
CA LYS A 181 23.91 9.80 25.07
C LYS A 181 24.67 8.47 25.16
N ASP A 182 24.89 7.83 24.02
CA ASP A 182 25.53 6.51 23.87
C ASP A 182 24.85 5.38 24.68
N SER A 183 23.58 5.55 25.03
CA SER A 183 22.77 4.52 25.69
C SER A 183 22.09 3.63 24.66
N ILE A 184 21.90 2.36 24.98
CA ILE A 184 21.21 1.41 24.10
C ILE A 184 19.73 1.80 24.01
N GLU A 185 19.31 2.27 22.83
CA GLU A 185 17.92 2.60 22.53
C GLU A 185 17.13 1.34 22.14
N SER A 186 17.74 0.47 21.33
CA SER A 186 17.06 -0.73 20.82
C SER A 186 18.04 -1.84 20.44
N VAL A 187 17.55 -3.09 20.51
CA VAL A 187 18.25 -4.30 20.07
C VAL A 187 17.35 -5.08 19.13
N LEU A 188 17.82 -5.30 17.91
CA LEU A 188 17.08 -5.96 16.83
C LEU A 188 17.88 -7.14 16.30
N TYR A 189 17.24 -8.09 15.63
CA TYR A 189 17.86 -9.35 15.20
C TYR A 189 17.77 -9.59 13.69
N SER A 190 17.24 -8.64 12.92
CA SER A 190 17.20 -8.72 11.45
C SER A 190 17.13 -7.35 10.78
N GLU A 191 17.48 -7.28 9.49
CA GLU A 191 17.30 -6.07 8.67
C GLU A 191 15.82 -5.69 8.51
N ASN A 192 14.93 -6.68 8.51
CA ASN A 192 13.49 -6.44 8.45
C ASN A 192 12.99 -5.76 9.74
N GLU A 193 13.47 -6.21 10.92
CA GLU A 193 13.17 -5.53 12.18
C GLU A 193 13.71 -4.10 12.22
N LEU A 194 14.92 -3.87 11.70
CA LEU A 194 15.48 -2.51 11.57
C LEU A 194 14.59 -1.59 10.71
N SER A 195 14.14 -2.10 9.57
CA SER A 195 13.27 -1.36 8.65
C SER A 195 11.91 -1.06 9.28
N GLN A 196 11.31 -2.04 9.95
CA GLN A 196 10.03 -1.88 10.67
C GLN A 196 10.17 -0.91 11.85
N TYR A 197 11.26 -0.99 12.61
CA TYR A 197 11.53 -0.10 13.73
C TYR A 197 11.64 1.34 13.26
N PHE A 198 12.47 1.61 12.24
CA PHE A 198 12.61 2.92 11.60
C PHE A 198 11.27 3.48 11.10
N LEU A 199 10.54 2.72 10.27
CA LEU A 199 9.28 3.19 9.71
C LEU A 199 8.22 3.42 10.79
N SER A 200 8.20 2.61 11.85
CA SER A 200 7.29 2.83 12.97
C SER A 200 7.57 4.13 13.73
N ARG A 201 8.83 4.52 13.87
CA ARG A 201 9.21 5.81 14.46
C ARG A 201 8.75 6.97 13.57
N LEU A 202 9.01 6.86 12.27
CA LEU A 202 8.58 7.85 11.28
C LEU A 202 7.06 8.07 11.27
N ILE A 203 6.27 7.00 11.32
CA ILE A 203 4.80 7.03 11.33
C ILE A 203 4.24 7.64 12.62
N ASN A 204 4.92 7.45 13.76
CA ASN A 204 4.47 8.01 15.04
C ASN A 204 4.74 9.52 15.15
N GLU A 205 5.70 10.05 14.39
CA GLU A 205 6.06 11.47 14.43
C GLU A 205 5.18 12.34 13.52
N THR A 206 4.58 11.76 12.47
CA THR A 206 3.82 12.51 11.46
C THR A 206 2.82 11.61 10.75
N ASP A 207 1.62 12.12 10.53
CA ASP A 207 0.61 11.47 9.68
C ASP A 207 1.10 11.49 8.22
N TYR A 208 1.47 10.32 7.71
CA TYR A 208 1.88 10.15 6.31
C TYR A 208 0.85 9.35 5.53
N LEU A 209 0.71 9.73 4.25
CA LEU A 209 0.38 8.79 3.20
C LEU A 209 1.67 8.23 2.63
N LEU A 210 1.92 6.96 2.94
CA LEU A 210 3.09 6.21 2.49
C LEU A 210 2.77 5.54 1.16
N LEU A 211 3.38 6.04 0.09
CA LEU A 211 3.31 5.47 -1.25
C LEU A 211 4.54 4.59 -1.51
N THR A 212 4.35 3.44 -2.16
CA THR A 212 5.47 2.63 -2.66
C THR A 212 5.08 1.95 -3.97
N SER A 213 6.09 1.53 -4.74
CA SER A 213 5.89 0.67 -5.91
C SER A 213 6.63 -0.66 -5.78
N GLU A 214 7.16 -0.98 -4.60
CA GLU A 214 7.97 -2.19 -4.37
C GLU A 214 7.18 -3.16 -3.48
N MET A 215 6.89 -4.36 -3.98
CA MET A 215 6.01 -5.32 -3.27
C MET A 215 6.53 -5.73 -1.88
N LYS A 216 7.85 -5.83 -1.72
CA LYS A 216 8.47 -6.12 -0.42
C LYS A 216 8.22 -5.00 0.59
N ILE A 217 8.30 -3.74 0.14
CA ILE A 217 8.05 -2.57 0.99
C ILE A 217 6.57 -2.45 1.27
N TYR A 218 5.70 -2.63 0.27
CA TYR A 218 4.25 -2.66 0.45
C TYR A 218 3.84 -3.65 1.54
N SER A 219 4.36 -4.89 1.49
CA SER A 219 4.05 -5.93 2.47
C SER A 219 4.43 -5.50 3.90
N MET A 220 5.58 -4.84 4.06
CA MET A 220 6.03 -4.30 5.34
C MET A 220 5.16 -3.13 5.82
N LEU A 221 4.82 -2.20 4.92
CA LEU A 221 3.97 -1.06 5.24
C LEU A 221 2.54 -1.47 5.60
N LYS A 222 1.99 -2.50 4.94
CA LYS A 222 0.70 -3.10 5.26
C LYS A 222 0.65 -3.65 6.70
N LEU A 223 1.71 -4.32 7.13
CA LEU A 223 1.82 -4.79 8.52
C LEU A 223 1.87 -3.64 9.51
N LEU A 224 2.57 -2.56 9.16
CA LEU A 224 2.69 -1.37 10.01
C LEU A 224 1.37 -0.58 10.07
N SER A 225 0.67 -0.36 8.96
CA SER A 225 -0.60 0.37 8.94
C SER A 225 -1.72 -0.37 9.69
N ALA A 226 -1.66 -1.71 9.74
CA ALA A 226 -2.56 -2.48 10.59
C ALA A 226 -2.28 -2.29 12.10
N LYS A 227 -1.06 -1.93 12.48
CA LYS A 227 -0.64 -1.69 13.87
C LYS A 227 -0.79 -0.24 14.29
N TYR A 228 -0.59 0.71 13.38
CA TYR A 228 -0.59 2.14 13.64
C TYR A 228 -1.72 2.83 12.87
N SER A 229 -2.72 3.33 13.59
CA SER A 229 -3.93 3.94 13.01
C SER A 229 -3.73 5.24 12.23
N THR A 230 -2.55 5.86 12.32
CA THR A 230 -2.23 7.18 11.75
C THR A 230 -1.59 7.12 10.35
N ALA A 231 -1.22 5.94 9.87
CA ALA A 231 -0.62 5.79 8.53
C ALA A 231 -1.65 5.43 7.48
N TYR A 232 -1.67 6.21 6.40
CA TYR A 232 -2.36 5.84 5.18
C TYR A 232 -1.39 5.10 4.25
N LEU A 233 -1.88 4.08 3.57
CA LEU A 233 -1.08 3.23 2.70
C LEU A 233 -1.49 3.37 1.25
N GLY A 234 -0.55 3.65 0.36
CA GLY A 234 -0.80 3.56 -1.06
C GLY A 234 0.24 2.75 -1.84
N PHE A 235 -0.20 2.23 -2.97
CA PHE A 235 0.62 1.44 -3.87
C PHE A 235 0.48 1.96 -5.31
N ILE A 236 1.61 2.11 -5.97
CA ILE A 236 1.70 2.56 -7.36
C ILE A 236 2.24 1.39 -8.18
N GLU A 237 1.42 0.84 -9.07
CA GLU A 237 1.88 -0.14 -10.05
C GLU A 237 2.81 0.53 -11.06
N THR A 238 4.06 0.09 -11.08
CA THR A 238 5.06 0.48 -12.07
C THR A 238 5.62 -0.76 -12.77
N ASN A 239 6.75 -1.28 -12.28
CA ASN A 239 7.31 -2.55 -12.72
C ASN A 239 6.71 -3.73 -11.95
N ASP A 240 6.39 -3.51 -10.67
CA ASP A 240 5.70 -4.49 -9.84
C ASP A 240 4.18 -4.29 -9.99
N ILE A 241 3.46 -5.42 -10.06
CA ILE A 241 2.00 -5.47 -10.24
C ILE A 241 1.39 -6.15 -9.02
N LEU A 242 0.20 -5.68 -8.61
CA LEU A 242 -0.59 -6.30 -7.56
C LEU A 242 -1.46 -7.42 -8.16
N ASP A 243 -1.00 -8.67 -8.06
CA ASP A 243 -1.66 -9.81 -8.74
C ASP A 243 -3.11 -10.05 -8.28
N ASN A 244 -3.36 -9.88 -6.97
CA ASN A 244 -4.67 -10.10 -6.34
C ASN A 244 -5.26 -8.81 -5.75
N PRO A 245 -5.76 -7.87 -6.57
CA PRO A 245 -6.30 -6.61 -6.08
C PRO A 245 -7.51 -6.82 -5.14
N GLU A 246 -8.34 -7.83 -5.35
CA GLU A 246 -9.52 -8.12 -4.52
C GLU A 246 -9.18 -8.38 -3.05
N GLY A 247 -8.08 -9.10 -2.79
CA GLY A 247 -7.61 -9.39 -1.44
C GLY A 247 -6.86 -8.23 -0.78
N GLU A 248 -6.44 -7.24 -1.56
CA GLU A 248 -5.48 -6.22 -1.14
C GLU A 248 -6.08 -4.81 -1.07
N ILE A 249 -7.08 -4.51 -1.91
CA ILE A 249 -7.63 -3.16 -2.07
C ILE A 249 -8.24 -2.58 -0.79
N ASN A 250 -8.71 -3.43 0.13
CA ASN A 250 -9.26 -3.00 1.41
C ASN A 250 -8.19 -2.49 2.40
N TYR A 251 -6.91 -2.77 2.14
CA TYR A 251 -5.78 -2.27 2.93
C TYR A 251 -5.18 -0.99 2.35
N LEU A 252 -5.53 -0.66 1.10
CA LEU A 252 -5.00 0.46 0.37
C LEU A 252 -5.92 1.68 0.51
N ASP A 253 -5.33 2.77 0.97
CA ASP A 253 -5.95 4.09 0.95
C ASP A 253 -5.80 4.77 -0.42
N ALA A 254 -4.79 4.37 -1.21
CA ALA A 254 -4.64 4.77 -2.60
C ALA A 254 -4.01 3.65 -3.45
N PHE A 255 -4.64 3.27 -4.55
CA PHE A 255 -4.12 2.30 -5.51
C PHE A 255 -4.05 2.93 -6.90
N VAL A 256 -2.83 3.08 -7.42
CA VAL A 256 -2.57 3.73 -8.71
C VAL A 256 -2.17 2.68 -9.73
N VAL A 257 -2.91 2.63 -10.84
CA VAL A 257 -2.70 1.68 -11.92
C VAL A 257 -2.20 2.37 -13.20
N PRO A 258 -1.39 1.69 -14.04
CA PRO A 258 -0.68 2.33 -15.14
C PRO A 258 -1.53 2.59 -16.39
N SER A 259 -2.72 1.97 -16.50
CA SER A 259 -3.56 2.07 -17.71
C SER A 259 -5.05 2.07 -17.40
N LEU A 260 -5.84 2.65 -18.31
CA LEU A 260 -7.30 2.63 -18.21
C LEU A 260 -7.86 1.19 -18.30
N THR A 261 -7.24 0.32 -19.10
CA THR A 261 -7.60 -1.10 -19.16
C THR A 261 -7.42 -1.75 -17.79
N ARG A 262 -6.25 -1.57 -17.16
CA ARG A 262 -5.98 -2.12 -15.83
C ARG A 262 -6.93 -1.58 -14.77
N TYR A 263 -7.31 -0.31 -14.88
CA TYR A 263 -8.32 0.31 -14.02
C TYR A 263 -9.68 -0.37 -14.18
N ASN A 264 -10.16 -0.53 -15.41
CA ASN A 264 -11.45 -1.17 -15.68
C ASN A 264 -11.47 -2.61 -15.18
N ASP A 265 -10.41 -3.39 -15.46
CA ASP A 265 -10.28 -4.77 -14.98
C ASP A 265 -10.29 -4.85 -13.44
N THR A 266 -9.65 -3.89 -12.77
CA THR A 266 -9.63 -3.82 -11.30
C THR A 266 -11.02 -3.47 -10.75
N VAL A 267 -11.71 -2.50 -11.34
CA VAL A 267 -13.06 -2.09 -10.94
C VAL A 267 -14.08 -3.20 -11.17
N GLU A 268 -13.97 -3.94 -12.26
CA GLU A 268 -14.83 -5.10 -12.54
C GLU A 268 -14.69 -6.17 -11.44
N ARG A 269 -13.46 -6.41 -10.99
CA ARG A 269 -13.14 -7.42 -9.97
C ARG A 269 -13.46 -6.98 -8.54
N THR A 270 -13.23 -5.71 -8.22
CA THR A 270 -13.26 -5.21 -6.82
C THR A 270 -14.47 -4.33 -6.51
N GLY A 271 -15.27 -4.00 -7.53
CA GLY A 271 -16.32 -3.00 -7.49
C GLY A 271 -15.80 -1.56 -7.69
N PRO A 272 -16.70 -0.59 -7.93
CA PRO A 272 -16.34 0.81 -8.03
C PRO A 272 -15.86 1.35 -6.68
N ARG A 273 -14.69 2.01 -6.68
CA ARG A 273 -14.09 2.61 -5.47
C ARG A 273 -13.38 3.91 -5.81
N SER A 274 -13.39 4.89 -4.90
CA SER A 274 -12.70 6.17 -5.13
C SER A 274 -11.20 6.11 -4.84
N ASN A 275 -10.72 5.04 -4.20
CA ASN A 275 -9.29 4.83 -3.90
C ASN A 275 -8.52 4.16 -5.05
N ILE A 276 -9.18 3.77 -6.15
CA ILE A 276 -8.51 3.26 -7.36
C ILE A 276 -8.34 4.43 -8.33
N TYR A 277 -7.13 4.61 -8.83
CA TYR A 277 -6.78 5.73 -9.69
C TYR A 277 -6.04 5.26 -10.93
N TYR A 278 -6.52 5.68 -12.09
CA TYR A 278 -5.71 5.72 -13.30
C TYR A 278 -5.18 7.13 -13.49
N VAL A 279 -3.87 7.26 -13.63
CA VAL A 279 -3.21 8.53 -13.89
C VAL A 279 -2.52 8.44 -15.24
N SER A 280 -3.01 9.21 -16.21
CA SER A 280 -2.35 9.39 -17.50
C SER A 280 -0.92 9.93 -17.28
N GLU A 281 0.01 9.58 -18.15
CA GLU A 281 1.39 10.06 -18.06
C GLU A 281 1.53 11.58 -18.25
N GLU A 282 0.48 12.26 -18.68
CA GLU A 282 0.45 13.71 -18.84
C GLU A 282 0.69 14.47 -17.52
N PRO A 283 1.67 15.40 -17.45
CA PRO A 283 2.02 16.10 -16.21
C PRO A 283 0.85 16.81 -15.52
N PHE A 284 -0.06 17.44 -16.27
CA PHE A 284 -1.21 18.15 -15.70
C PHE A 284 -2.21 17.19 -15.03
N ALA A 285 -2.35 15.97 -15.54
CA ALA A 285 -3.19 14.94 -14.93
C ALA A 285 -2.62 14.47 -13.58
N ARG A 286 -1.29 14.45 -13.43
CA ARG A 286 -0.61 14.06 -12.18
C ARG A 286 -0.85 15.06 -11.05
N LYS A 287 -0.80 16.37 -11.32
CA LYS A 287 -1.08 17.41 -10.29
C LYS A 287 -2.48 17.28 -9.68
N ARG A 288 -3.52 17.24 -10.53
CA ARG A 288 -4.91 17.05 -10.06
C ARG A 288 -5.11 15.74 -9.31
N PHE A 289 -4.32 14.72 -9.66
CA PHE A 289 -4.37 13.43 -8.98
C PHE A 289 -3.85 13.53 -7.54
N VAL A 290 -2.74 14.24 -7.29
CA VAL A 290 -2.18 14.38 -5.94
C VAL A 290 -3.12 15.13 -5.01
N ASP A 291 -3.65 16.27 -5.45
CA ASP A 291 -4.64 17.04 -4.69
C ASP A 291 -5.85 16.17 -4.35
N LYS A 292 -6.39 15.46 -5.36
CA LYS A 292 -7.51 14.54 -5.16
C LYS A 292 -7.18 13.44 -4.16
N LEU A 293 -5.99 12.85 -4.23
CA LEU A 293 -5.60 11.76 -3.36
C LEU A 293 -5.41 12.23 -1.91
N ILE A 294 -4.77 13.38 -1.67
CA ILE A 294 -4.59 13.95 -0.32
C ILE A 294 -5.93 14.37 0.28
N ASP A 295 -6.83 14.95 -0.52
CA ASP A 295 -8.15 15.36 -0.07
C ASP A 295 -9.06 14.17 0.24
N GLN A 296 -8.93 13.05 -0.48
CA GLN A 296 -9.83 11.90 -0.33
C GLN A 296 -9.39 10.92 0.75
N VAL A 297 -8.09 10.71 0.91
CA VAL A 297 -7.53 9.69 1.82
C VAL A 297 -8.03 9.78 3.27
N PRO A 298 -8.21 10.98 3.87
CA PRO A 298 -8.80 11.08 5.20
C PRO A 298 -10.19 10.43 5.30
N PHE A 299 -10.98 10.46 4.22
CA PHE A 299 -12.35 9.91 4.22
C PHE A 299 -12.41 8.39 4.13
N ASN A 300 -11.29 7.74 3.81
CA ASN A 300 -11.22 6.29 3.68
C ASN A 300 -11.59 5.61 5.01
N ASN A 301 -12.42 4.58 4.91
CA ASN A 301 -12.88 3.79 6.04
C ASN A 301 -12.16 2.44 6.10
N LYS A 302 -12.33 1.75 7.23
CA LYS A 302 -11.80 0.40 7.47
C LYS A 302 -12.94 -0.62 7.60
N LEU A 303 -14.00 -0.44 6.80
CA LEU A 303 -15.11 -1.39 6.72
C LEU A 303 -14.67 -2.70 6.05
N LYS A 304 -15.23 -3.82 6.51
CA LYS A 304 -14.82 -5.17 6.02
C LYS A 304 -15.99 -6.05 5.58
N GLU A 305 -17.15 -5.88 6.19
CA GLU A 305 -18.30 -6.73 5.96
C GLU A 305 -19.58 -5.88 5.91
N MET A 306 -20.55 -6.35 5.13
CA MET A 306 -21.91 -5.84 5.09
C MET A 306 -22.87 -7.02 5.19
N ASN A 307 -23.68 -7.04 6.24
CA ASN A 307 -24.80 -7.98 6.39
C ASN A 307 -26.10 -7.27 6.04
N VAL A 308 -26.98 -7.94 5.32
CA VAL A 308 -28.25 -7.37 4.86
C VAL A 308 -29.35 -8.35 5.21
N GLU A 309 -30.26 -7.93 6.09
CA GLU A 309 -31.37 -8.73 6.59
C GLU A 309 -32.68 -8.14 6.08
N LEU A 310 -33.53 -8.97 5.47
CA LEU A 310 -34.86 -8.57 5.07
C LEU A 310 -35.65 -8.09 6.28
N LEU A 311 -36.44 -7.04 6.07
CA LEU A 311 -37.47 -6.60 7.02
C LEU A 311 -38.86 -6.73 6.40
N THR A 312 -38.99 -6.44 5.09
CA THR A 312 -40.27 -6.45 4.40
C THR A 312 -40.07 -6.66 2.90
N ALA A 313 -40.88 -7.52 2.30
CA ALA A 313 -41.05 -7.63 0.85
C ALA A 313 -42.53 -7.61 0.48
N GLU A 314 -42.96 -6.65 -0.34
CA GLU A 314 -44.38 -6.47 -0.67
C GLU A 314 -44.59 -6.06 -2.13
N TRP A 315 -45.52 -6.73 -2.80
CA TRP A 315 -45.94 -6.34 -4.14
C TRP A 315 -46.81 -5.09 -4.08
N GLN A 316 -46.31 -3.97 -4.61
CA GLN A 316 -47.10 -2.72 -4.74
C GLN A 316 -47.93 -2.71 -6.03
N SER A 317 -47.45 -3.39 -7.06
CA SER A 317 -48.15 -3.59 -8.31
C SER A 317 -47.80 -4.97 -8.89
N LYS A 318 -48.30 -5.30 -10.08
CA LYS A 318 -47.92 -6.54 -10.75
C LYS A 318 -46.42 -6.63 -11.00
N SER A 319 -45.74 -5.51 -11.25
CA SER A 319 -44.31 -5.48 -11.63
C SER A 319 -43.39 -4.83 -10.62
N ASP A 320 -43.95 -4.20 -9.59
CA ASP A 320 -43.20 -3.37 -8.65
C ASP A 320 -43.18 -4.03 -7.28
N LEU A 321 -41.99 -4.41 -6.85
CA LEU A 321 -41.71 -5.02 -5.56
C LEU A 321 -41.10 -3.98 -4.64
N TYR A 322 -41.79 -3.65 -3.56
CA TYR A 322 -41.21 -2.88 -2.47
C TYR A 322 -40.37 -3.80 -1.57
N LEU A 323 -39.19 -3.34 -1.22
CA LEU A 323 -38.29 -4.00 -0.29
C LEU A 323 -37.85 -3.04 0.80
N SER A 324 -37.71 -3.57 2.02
CA SER A 324 -36.97 -2.94 3.10
C SER A 324 -36.06 -3.97 3.76
N ALA A 325 -34.84 -3.57 4.08
CA ALA A 325 -33.85 -4.38 4.76
C ALA A 325 -33.05 -3.57 5.78
N LYS A 326 -32.49 -4.26 6.76
CA LYS A 326 -31.50 -3.73 7.69
C LYS A 326 -30.10 -4.07 7.15
N ALA A 327 -29.27 -3.05 6.95
CA ALA A 327 -27.88 -3.19 6.55
C ALA A 327 -26.96 -2.87 7.73
N GLU A 328 -26.05 -3.77 8.07
CA GLU A 328 -25.09 -3.62 9.16
C GLU A 328 -23.67 -3.81 8.64
N PHE A 329 -22.77 -2.87 8.96
CA PHE A 329 -21.36 -2.95 8.60
C PHE A 329 -20.48 -3.22 9.81
N LYS A 330 -19.39 -3.96 9.57
CA LYS A 330 -18.29 -4.10 10.54
C LYS A 330 -17.08 -3.26 10.16
N GLY A 331 -16.43 -2.68 11.16
CA GLY A 331 -15.20 -1.91 11.02
C GLY A 331 -15.34 -0.52 11.59
N GLU A 332 -14.53 0.41 11.08
CA GLU A 332 -14.50 1.79 11.54
C GLU A 332 -14.66 2.74 10.37
N VAL A 333 -15.38 3.85 10.61
CA VAL A 333 -15.59 4.93 9.65
C VAL A 333 -15.20 6.23 10.31
N PRO A 334 -14.37 7.08 9.67
CA PRO A 334 -14.09 8.41 10.18
C PRO A 334 -15.39 9.20 10.40
N ALA A 335 -15.48 9.95 11.51
CA ALA A 335 -16.71 10.66 11.88
C ALA A 335 -17.22 11.60 10.78
N TYR A 336 -16.31 12.20 10.00
CA TYR A 336 -16.62 13.09 8.88
C TYR A 336 -16.96 12.36 7.56
N SER A 337 -16.81 11.04 7.50
CA SER A 337 -17.24 10.20 6.37
C SER A 337 -18.67 9.67 6.54
N LEU A 338 -19.26 9.81 7.73
CA LEU A 338 -20.62 9.36 7.99
C LEU A 338 -21.62 10.11 7.10
N GLY A 339 -22.43 9.35 6.35
CA GLY A 339 -23.43 9.90 5.43
C GLY A 339 -22.93 10.16 4.01
N ARG A 340 -21.66 9.85 3.69
CA ARG A 340 -21.14 9.88 2.31
C ARG A 340 -21.45 8.61 1.53
N ASN A 341 -21.98 7.57 2.19
CA ASN A 341 -22.32 6.32 1.56
C ASN A 341 -23.51 6.47 0.59
N LYS A 342 -23.46 5.74 -0.51
CA LYS A 342 -24.57 5.60 -1.45
C LYS A 342 -25.00 4.14 -1.46
N MET A 343 -26.30 3.90 -1.29
CA MET A 343 -26.86 2.57 -1.35
C MET A 343 -27.93 2.49 -2.44
N TYR A 344 -27.97 1.35 -3.11
CA TYR A 344 -28.94 1.07 -4.16
C TYR A 344 -29.20 -0.42 -4.25
N TRP A 345 -30.39 -0.76 -4.71
CA TRP A 345 -30.77 -2.14 -5.00
C TRP A 345 -30.28 -2.53 -6.38
N LYS A 346 -29.86 -3.79 -6.54
CA LYS A 346 -29.45 -4.36 -7.82
C LYS A 346 -30.14 -5.69 -8.05
N LEU A 347 -30.74 -5.85 -9.22
CA LEU A 347 -31.25 -7.12 -9.74
C LEU A 347 -30.30 -7.63 -10.81
N LYS A 348 -30.02 -8.94 -10.79
CA LYS A 348 -29.19 -9.62 -11.80
C LYS A 348 -29.85 -10.90 -12.28
N ASN A 349 -30.14 -10.99 -13.58
CA ASN A 349 -30.57 -12.25 -14.17
C ASN A 349 -29.37 -13.20 -14.29
N LYS A 350 -29.47 -14.38 -13.69
CA LYS A 350 -28.36 -15.34 -13.63
C LYS A 350 -27.99 -15.95 -14.99
N MET A 351 -28.95 -16.09 -15.91
CA MET A 351 -28.70 -16.70 -17.21
C MET A 351 -28.19 -15.70 -18.24
N SER A 352 -28.87 -14.55 -18.39
CA SER A 352 -28.48 -13.54 -19.38
C SER A 352 -27.37 -12.61 -18.89
N GLY A 353 -27.19 -12.49 -17.57
CA GLY A 353 -26.30 -11.51 -16.95
C GLY A 353 -26.85 -10.09 -16.90
N THR A 354 -28.10 -9.85 -17.32
CA THR A 354 -28.72 -8.51 -17.31
C THR A 354 -28.83 -7.94 -15.90
N GLU A 355 -28.38 -6.70 -15.73
CA GLU A 355 -28.35 -6.02 -14.44
C GLU A 355 -29.21 -4.74 -14.46
N CYS A 356 -29.95 -4.49 -13.38
CA CYS A 356 -30.76 -3.28 -13.19
C CYS A 356 -30.53 -2.72 -11.80
N THR A 357 -30.37 -1.40 -11.68
CA THR A 357 -30.17 -0.71 -10.40
C THR A 357 -31.32 0.22 -10.06
N PHE A 358 -31.63 0.33 -8.76
CA PHE A 358 -32.71 1.15 -8.24
C PHE A 358 -32.22 1.94 -7.03
N SER A 359 -32.47 3.25 -7.02
CA SER A 359 -32.14 4.09 -5.87
C SER A 359 -32.84 3.59 -4.60
N ALA A 360 -32.12 3.65 -3.49
CA ALA A 360 -32.67 3.30 -2.18
C ALA A 360 -32.84 4.56 -1.31
N LEU A 361 -33.87 4.55 -0.48
CA LEU A 361 -34.00 5.44 0.66
C LEU A 361 -33.20 4.83 1.82
N VAL A 362 -32.32 5.64 2.40
CA VAL A 362 -31.41 5.21 3.46
C VAL A 362 -31.69 6.00 4.71
N ASN A 363 -32.15 5.32 5.75
CA ASN A 363 -32.34 5.90 7.08
C ASN A 363 -31.28 5.32 8.00
N ARG A 364 -30.46 6.19 8.57
CA ARG A 364 -29.47 5.77 9.58
C ARG A 364 -30.19 5.51 10.90
N GLU A 365 -29.88 4.37 11.51
CA GLU A 365 -30.33 4.06 12.87
C GLU A 365 -29.27 4.53 13.87
N VAL A 366 -28.39 3.63 14.30
CA VAL A 366 -27.29 3.88 15.25
C VAL A 366 -26.01 3.30 14.66
N ASP A 367 -24.87 3.94 14.92
CA ASP A 367 -23.55 3.50 14.48
C ASP A 367 -23.45 3.25 12.96
N LEU A 368 -23.14 2.02 12.56
CA LEU A 368 -22.98 1.52 11.18
C LEU A 368 -24.15 0.64 10.75
N THR A 369 -25.34 0.94 11.27
CA THR A 369 -26.60 0.25 10.94
C THR A 369 -27.58 1.19 10.24
N PHE A 370 -28.19 0.69 9.17
CA PHE A 370 -29.06 1.44 8.29
C PHE A 370 -30.32 0.65 7.96
N THR A 371 -31.47 1.30 7.99
CA THR A 371 -32.66 0.81 7.32
C THR A 371 -32.62 1.29 5.87
N VAL A 372 -32.73 0.37 4.92
CA VAL A 372 -32.69 0.66 3.49
C VAL A 372 -33.96 0.18 2.85
N SER A 373 -34.61 1.02 2.04
CA SER A 373 -35.87 0.66 1.38
C SER A 373 -35.95 1.19 -0.05
N GLY A 374 -36.77 0.56 -0.88
CA GLY A 374 -36.99 1.03 -2.25
C GLY A 374 -38.00 0.17 -3.01
N THR A 375 -38.46 0.67 -4.15
CA THR A 375 -39.35 -0.06 -5.05
C THR A 375 -38.59 -0.47 -6.30
N LEU A 376 -38.56 -1.78 -6.56
CA LEU A 376 -37.83 -2.40 -7.65
C LEU A 376 -38.81 -2.78 -8.76
N ARG A 377 -38.50 -2.35 -9.98
CA ARG A 377 -39.30 -2.69 -11.16
C ARG A 377 -38.78 -4.00 -11.74
N ILE A 378 -39.36 -5.12 -11.31
CA ILE A 378 -38.87 -6.46 -11.63
C ILE A 378 -38.84 -6.71 -13.14
N HIS A 379 -39.81 -6.16 -13.89
CA HIS A 379 -39.89 -6.31 -15.33
C HIS A 379 -38.63 -5.85 -16.09
N SER A 380 -37.84 -4.95 -15.51
CA SER A 380 -36.61 -4.44 -16.12
C SER A 380 -35.52 -5.51 -16.21
N ALA A 381 -35.56 -6.54 -15.37
CA ALA A 381 -34.61 -7.65 -15.36
C ALA A 381 -35.19 -8.97 -15.95
N LEU A 382 -36.37 -8.91 -16.59
CA LEU A 382 -37.06 -10.08 -17.16
C LEU A 382 -36.82 -10.23 -18.67
N ASP A 383 -35.62 -10.61 -19.03
CA ASP A 383 -35.23 -10.91 -20.40
C ASP A 383 -35.20 -12.42 -20.70
N ASP A 384 -34.68 -13.22 -19.77
CA ASP A 384 -34.49 -14.67 -19.93
C ASP A 384 -35.06 -15.49 -18.77
N LEU A 385 -35.45 -16.75 -19.05
CA LEU A 385 -36.02 -17.65 -18.04
C LEU A 385 -34.92 -18.13 -17.09
N SER A 386 -34.86 -17.51 -15.92
CA SER A 386 -33.84 -17.79 -14.92
C SER A 386 -34.28 -17.39 -13.51
N THR A 387 -33.36 -17.59 -12.57
CA THR A 387 -33.37 -16.96 -11.26
C THR A 387 -32.78 -15.56 -11.38
N ILE A 388 -33.45 -14.57 -10.81
CA ILE A 388 -32.94 -13.22 -10.66
C ILE A 388 -32.46 -13.06 -9.21
N GLU A 389 -31.17 -12.74 -9.09
CA GLU A 389 -30.50 -12.49 -7.82
C GLU A 389 -30.71 -11.04 -7.39
N LEU A 390 -30.91 -10.83 -6.09
CA LEU A 390 -31.20 -9.55 -5.47
C LEU A 390 -30.06 -9.16 -4.53
N TYR A 391 -29.47 -8.00 -4.80
CA TYR A 391 -28.40 -7.44 -3.99
C TYR A 391 -28.78 -6.07 -3.44
N LEU A 392 -28.34 -5.80 -2.22
CA LEU A 392 -28.10 -4.44 -1.78
C LEU A 392 -26.64 -4.10 -2.05
N CYS A 393 -26.40 -3.02 -2.78
CA CYS A 393 -25.07 -2.49 -3.02
C CYS A 393 -24.84 -1.25 -2.16
N SER A 394 -23.63 -1.10 -1.62
CA SER A 394 -23.20 0.08 -0.88
C SER A 394 -21.83 0.54 -1.36
N GLU A 395 -21.79 1.76 -1.88
CA GLU A 395 -20.58 2.49 -2.24
C GLU A 395 -20.20 3.42 -1.09
N TRP A 396 -18.98 3.25 -0.60
CA TRP A 396 -18.28 4.17 0.29
C TRP A 396 -17.07 4.75 -0.44
N ASP A 397 -16.30 5.65 0.20
CA ASP A 397 -15.12 6.27 -0.43
C ASP A 397 -14.13 5.18 -0.94
N ASN A 398 -13.50 4.39 -0.06
CA ASN A 398 -12.56 3.32 -0.46
C ASN A 398 -13.14 1.90 -0.47
N SER A 399 -14.44 1.74 -0.19
CA SER A 399 -15.04 0.42 0.07
C SER A 399 -16.31 0.22 -0.75
N PHE A 400 -16.45 -0.99 -1.29
CA PHE A 400 -17.65 -1.41 -2.03
C PHE A 400 -18.17 -2.73 -1.47
N PHE A 401 -19.48 -2.81 -1.27
CA PHE A 401 -20.14 -4.02 -0.81
C PHE A 401 -21.33 -4.34 -1.72
N ALA A 402 -21.49 -5.61 -2.06
CA ALA A 402 -22.69 -6.14 -2.67
C ALA A 402 -23.07 -7.42 -1.91
N ALA A 403 -24.22 -7.40 -1.24
CA ALA A 403 -24.67 -8.53 -0.43
C ALA A 403 -26.08 -8.95 -0.83
N ASN A 404 -26.28 -10.27 -0.89
CA ASN A 404 -27.60 -10.85 -1.03
C ASN A 404 -28.45 -10.54 0.21
N VAL A 405 -29.74 -10.33 0.02
CA VAL A 405 -30.68 -10.08 1.11
C VAL A 405 -30.97 -11.39 1.84
N ARG A 406 -30.63 -11.46 3.13
CA ARG A 406 -30.90 -12.64 3.97
C ARG A 406 -32.34 -12.63 4.46
N VAL A 407 -32.97 -13.81 4.49
CA VAL A 407 -34.32 -14.00 5.04
C VAL A 407 -34.19 -14.73 6.36
N ASN A 408 -34.67 -14.11 7.44
CA ASN A 408 -34.68 -14.71 8.77
C ASN A 408 -36.06 -15.28 9.15
N ASP A 409 -37.15 -14.67 8.68
CA ASP A 409 -38.52 -15.20 8.83
C ASP A 409 -39.22 -15.27 7.47
N LYS A 410 -39.62 -16.48 7.05
CA LYS A 410 -40.36 -16.72 5.80
C LYS A 410 -41.68 -15.96 5.71
N LYS A 411 -42.25 -15.52 6.84
CA LYS A 411 -43.47 -14.70 6.86
C LYS A 411 -43.27 -13.34 6.19
N GLU A 412 -42.04 -12.88 6.05
CA GLU A 412 -41.70 -11.61 5.38
C GLU A 412 -41.68 -11.72 3.85
N ILE A 413 -41.78 -12.95 3.30
CA ILE A 413 -41.87 -13.18 1.86
C ILE A 413 -43.34 -13.27 1.44
N PRO A 414 -43.79 -12.48 0.45
CA PRO A 414 -45.14 -12.58 -0.05
C PRO A 414 -45.28 -13.88 -0.86
N LEU A 415 -46.17 -14.76 -0.41
CA LEU A 415 -46.46 -16.06 -1.03
C LEU A 415 -47.21 -15.96 -2.37
N THR A 416 -47.61 -14.75 -2.77
CA THR A 416 -48.40 -14.50 -3.97
C THR A 416 -47.55 -14.41 -5.23
N GLU A 417 -47.83 -15.31 -6.17
CA GLU A 417 -47.25 -15.33 -7.51
C GLU A 417 -47.76 -14.16 -8.38
N GLN A 418 -46.86 -13.50 -9.11
CA GLN A 418 -47.21 -12.44 -10.06
C GLN A 418 -47.15 -12.94 -11.51
N ASN A 419 -48.03 -12.38 -12.35
CA ASN A 419 -48.00 -12.61 -13.79
C ASN A 419 -47.67 -11.30 -14.52
N ILE A 420 -46.45 -11.19 -15.04
CA ILE A 420 -45.90 -9.98 -15.69
C ILE A 420 -45.47 -10.35 -17.11
N SER A 421 -46.02 -9.68 -18.12
CA SER A 421 -45.58 -9.84 -19.53
C SER A 421 -45.51 -11.29 -20.04
N GLY A 422 -46.39 -12.17 -19.53
CA GLY A 422 -46.42 -13.59 -19.90
C GLY A 422 -45.43 -14.47 -19.13
N TRP A 423 -44.71 -13.89 -18.18
CA TRP A 423 -43.91 -14.58 -17.16
C TRP A 423 -44.70 -14.74 -15.89
N ARG A 424 -44.40 -15.82 -15.20
CA ARG A 424 -44.86 -16.16 -13.88
C ARG A 424 -43.69 -15.96 -12.92
N ILE A 425 -43.90 -15.20 -11.85
CA ILE A 425 -42.84 -14.79 -10.92
C ILE A 425 -43.20 -15.19 -9.50
N THR A 426 -42.26 -15.85 -8.83
CA THR A 426 -42.34 -16.19 -7.41
C THR A 426 -41.14 -15.62 -6.66
N LEU A 427 -41.37 -15.21 -5.41
CA LEU A 427 -40.30 -14.91 -4.46
C LEU A 427 -40.07 -16.13 -3.59
N GLU A 428 -38.84 -16.58 -3.50
CA GLU A 428 -38.48 -17.78 -2.76
C GLU A 428 -37.20 -17.53 -1.94
N GLU A 429 -37.08 -18.26 -0.84
CA GLU A 429 -35.85 -18.31 -0.06
C GLU A 429 -35.05 -19.53 -0.48
N GLU A 430 -33.82 -19.33 -0.95
CA GLU A 430 -32.85 -20.40 -1.17
C GLU A 430 -31.55 -20.06 -0.43
N ASN A 431 -31.01 -21.02 0.32
CA ASN A 431 -29.80 -20.83 1.12
C ASN A 431 -29.85 -19.56 2.02
N ASN A 432 -31.00 -19.31 2.65
CA ASN A 432 -31.30 -18.15 3.48
C ASN A 432 -31.27 -16.80 2.72
N HIS A 433 -31.34 -16.81 1.39
CA HIS A 433 -31.34 -15.59 0.57
C HIS A 433 -32.63 -15.46 -0.23
N LEU A 434 -33.13 -14.22 -0.35
CA LEU A 434 -34.30 -13.90 -1.16
C LEU A 434 -33.93 -13.92 -2.65
N LEU A 435 -34.62 -14.75 -3.42
CA LEU A 435 -34.47 -14.86 -4.86
C LEU A 435 -35.81 -14.67 -5.58
N ILE A 436 -35.73 -14.31 -6.86
CA ILE A 436 -36.88 -14.15 -7.73
C ILE A 436 -36.81 -15.22 -8.81
N HIS A 437 -37.77 -16.14 -8.83
CA HIS A 437 -37.84 -17.19 -9.85
C HIS A 437 -38.79 -16.81 -10.97
N THR A 438 -38.36 -17.08 -12.20
CA THR A 438 -39.18 -16.83 -13.38
C THR A 438 -39.56 -18.15 -14.05
N ALA A 439 -40.82 -18.24 -14.46
CA ALA A 439 -41.35 -19.37 -15.22
C ALA A 439 -42.21 -18.87 -16.39
N GLU A 440 -42.40 -19.70 -17.41
CA GLU A 440 -43.33 -19.36 -18.49
C GLU A 440 -44.79 -19.35 -18.00
N GLY A 441 -45.45 -18.22 -18.19
CA GLY A 441 -46.88 -18.07 -17.95
C GLY A 441 -47.76 -18.72 -19.02
N PHE A 442 -49.02 -18.99 -18.66
CA PHE A 442 -49.98 -19.69 -19.52
C PHE A 442 -50.18 -19.04 -20.89
N ARG A 443 -50.22 -17.70 -20.95
CA ARG A 443 -50.41 -16.93 -22.19
C ARG A 443 -49.26 -17.13 -23.18
N ARG A 444 -48.00 -17.19 -22.70
CA ARG A 444 -46.81 -17.40 -23.53
C ARG A 444 -46.69 -18.86 -23.99
N LYS A 445 -46.99 -19.83 -23.11
CA LYS A 445 -47.12 -21.25 -23.49
C LYS A 445 -48.13 -21.47 -24.61
N LEU A 446 -49.27 -20.78 -24.57
CA LEU A 446 -50.32 -20.88 -25.59
C LEU A 446 -49.87 -20.26 -26.93
N ILE A 447 -49.20 -19.10 -26.89
CA ILE A 447 -48.60 -18.45 -28.07
C ILE A 447 -47.52 -19.35 -28.71
N ASN A 448 -46.55 -19.85 -27.93
CA ASN A 448 -45.52 -20.75 -28.44
C ASN A 448 -46.12 -22.01 -29.07
N ARG A 449 -47.15 -22.62 -28.47
CA ARG A 449 -47.87 -23.77 -29.06
C ARG A 449 -48.61 -23.43 -30.35
N LEU A 450 -49.16 -22.21 -30.48
CA LEU A 450 -49.84 -21.76 -31.70
C LEU A 450 -48.87 -21.45 -32.84
N PHE A 451 -47.67 -20.94 -32.54
CA PHE A 451 -46.63 -20.65 -33.53
C PHE A 451 -45.83 -21.89 -33.96
N VAL A 452 -45.59 -22.86 -33.06
CA VAL A 452 -45.01 -24.16 -33.42
C VAL A 452 -45.91 -24.96 -34.37
N LYS A 453 -47.24 -24.78 -34.30
CA LYS A 453 -48.21 -25.40 -35.22
C LYS A 453 -48.32 -24.74 -36.60
N LYS A 454 -47.68 -23.59 -36.84
CA LYS A 454 -47.72 -22.89 -38.14
C LYS A 454 -46.50 -23.16 -39.03
N ASN A 455 -45.48 -23.85 -38.54
CA ASN A 455 -44.27 -24.23 -39.29
C ASN A 455 -44.11 -25.76 -39.45
N GLN A 456 -45.22 -26.51 -39.41
CA GLN A 456 -45.27 -27.91 -39.83
C GLN A 456 -46.05 -28.05 -41.12
#